data_AF-A0A060ZLB7-F1
#
_entry.id   AF-A0A060ZLB7-F1
#
_cell.length_a   1.000
_cell.length_b   1.000
_cell.length_c   1.000
_cell.angle_alpha   90.00
_cell.angle_beta   90.00
_cell.angle_gamma   90.00
#
_symmetry.space_group_name_H-M   'P 1'
#
loop_
_entity.id
_entity.type
_entity.pdbx_description
1 polymer ?
#
loop_
_entity_poly.entity_id
_entity_poly.type
_entity_poly.pdbx_seq_one_letter_code
_entity_poly.pdbx_strand_id
1 'polypeptide(L)'
;MPDNLTDGFIYVSYAHAETAVEDMRLQTREIEKIINSLNEELRVLQRSWEGEDRQAYNEKQQAWNQAVTNMGNWLNRNGETLNEISNLYRQSEKNQMQGWEGVKIGR
;
A
#
# COMPACT_ATOMS: atom_id res chain seq x y z
N MET A 1 7.38 -8.37 -44.10
CA MET A 1 7.42 -7.29 -43.09
C MET A 1 8.05 -7.89 -41.85
N PRO A 2 9.01 -7.25 -41.16
CA PRO A 2 9.52 -7.78 -39.92
C PRO A 2 8.44 -7.58 -38.86
N ASP A 3 7.95 -8.68 -38.29
CA ASP A 3 6.98 -8.66 -37.21
C ASP A 3 7.56 -7.87 -36.03
N ASN A 4 6.82 -6.87 -35.59
CA ASN A 4 7.11 -6.07 -34.42
C ASN A 4 6.90 -6.95 -33.17
N LEU A 5 7.91 -7.75 -32.81
CA LEU A 5 7.92 -8.62 -31.62
C LEU A 5 8.07 -7.85 -30.29
N THR A 6 7.98 -6.51 -30.32
CA THR A 6 8.06 -5.66 -29.13
C THR A 6 6.70 -5.35 -28.50
N ASP A 7 5.59 -5.80 -29.10
CA ASP A 7 4.21 -5.42 -28.71
C ASP A 7 3.67 -6.17 -27.46
N GLY A 8 4.48 -7.03 -26.83
CA GLY A 8 4.04 -7.91 -25.74
C GLY A 8 4.55 -7.53 -24.34
N PHE A 9 5.33 -6.47 -24.17
CA PHE A 9 5.84 -6.08 -22.86
C PHE A 9 4.88 -5.09 -22.20
N ILE A 10 3.99 -5.61 -21.36
CA ILE A 10 3.29 -4.80 -20.36
C ILE A 10 4.35 -4.34 -19.35
N TYR A 11 5.04 -3.23 -19.65
CA TYR A 11 5.97 -2.59 -18.73
C TYR A 11 5.15 -1.82 -17.68
N VAL A 12 4.50 -2.56 -16.77
CA VAL A 12 4.02 -1.95 -15.53
C VAL A 12 5.28 -1.58 -14.75
N SER A 13 5.48 -0.28 -14.53
CA SER A 13 6.61 0.20 -13.74
C SER A 13 6.39 -0.15 -12.26
N TYR A 14 6.67 -1.40 -11.90
CA TYR A 14 6.53 -1.93 -10.54
C TYR A 14 7.32 -1.09 -9.52
N ALA A 15 8.44 -0.51 -9.95
CA ALA A 15 9.21 0.43 -9.14
C ALA A 15 8.38 1.65 -8.69
N HIS A 16 7.47 2.15 -9.54
CA HIS A 16 6.62 3.29 -9.18
C HIS A 16 5.48 2.86 -8.24
N ALA A 17 4.95 1.65 -8.41
CA ALA A 17 3.95 1.08 -7.50
C ALA A 17 4.52 0.80 -6.10
N GLU A 18 5.72 0.21 -6.02
CA GLU A 18 6.45 0.01 -4.76
C GLU A 18 6.75 1.35 -4.06
N THR A 19 7.17 2.37 -4.81
CA THR A 19 7.40 3.73 -4.28
C THR A 19 6.10 4.32 -3.73
N ALA A 20 5.01 4.24 -4.48
CA ALA A 20 3.71 4.76 -4.04
C ALA A 20 3.20 4.05 -2.77
N VAL A 21 3.41 2.74 -2.63
CA VAL A 21 3.08 2.01 -1.41
C VAL A 21 3.88 2.51 -0.22
N GLU A 22 5.19 2.70 -0.36
CA GLU A 22 6.02 3.21 0.73
C GLU A 22 5.62 4.64 1.11
N ASP A 23 5.36 5.50 0.13
CA ASP A 23 4.87 6.87 0.37
C ASP A 23 3.54 6.86 1.12
N MET A 24 2.58 6.01 0.73
CA MET A 24 1.30 5.87 1.42
C MET A 24 1.47 5.34 2.85
N ARG A 25 2.43 4.44 3.07
CA ARG A 25 2.76 3.90 4.40
C ARG A 25 3.36 4.96 5.31
N LEU A 26 4.25 5.80 4.77
CA LEU A 26 4.80 6.96 5.48
C LEU A 26 3.70 7.96 5.83
N GLN A 27 2.85 8.33 4.88
CA GLN A 27 1.72 9.23 5.12
C GLN A 27 0.76 8.70 6.18
N THR A 28 0.49 7.39 6.20
CA THR A 28 -0.38 6.77 7.21
C THR A 28 0.20 6.86 8.60
N ARG A 29 1.52 6.69 8.75
CA ARG A 29 2.21 6.91 10.03
C ARG A 29 2.15 8.37 10.49
N GLU A 30 2.19 9.32 9.57
CA GLU A 30 1.99 10.73 9.93
C GLU A 30 0.55 11.00 10.36
N ILE A 31 -0.45 10.41 9.69
CA ILE A 31 -1.86 10.47 10.12
C ILE A 31 -2.04 9.86 11.53
N GLU A 32 -1.41 8.72 11.82
CA GLU A 32 -1.39 8.10 13.15
C GLU A 32 -0.86 9.07 14.21
N LYS A 33 0.28 9.72 13.94
CA LYS A 33 0.89 10.69 14.86
C LYS A 33 -0.04 11.88 15.11
N ILE A 34 -0.64 12.44 14.06
CA ILE A 34 -1.56 13.59 14.19
C ILE A 34 -2.76 13.22 15.06
N ILE A 35 -3.37 12.05 14.83
CA ILE A 35 -4.51 11.59 15.63
C ILE A 35 -4.11 11.33 17.08
N ASN A 36 -2.92 10.77 17.31
CA ASN A 36 -2.40 10.59 18.67
C ASN A 36 -2.13 11.93 19.37
N SER A 37 -1.56 12.92 18.68
CA SER A 37 -1.37 14.27 19.22
C SER A 37 -2.70 14.92 19.57
N LEU A 38 -3.66 14.87 18.65
CA LEU A 38 -5.01 15.40 18.84
C LEU A 38 -5.67 14.76 20.07
N ASN A 39 -5.55 13.44 20.22
CA ASN A 39 -6.09 12.71 21.37
C ASN A 39 -5.47 13.17 22.71
N GLU A 40 -4.18 13.47 22.73
CA GLU A 40 -3.48 13.93 23.94
C GLU A 40 -3.82 15.38 24.28
N GLU A 41 -3.91 16.26 23.29
CA GLU A 41 -4.36 17.65 23.48
C GLU A 41 -5.81 17.69 24.00
N LEU A 42 -6.68 16.85 23.44
CA LEU A 42 -8.08 16.80 23.81
C LEU A 42 -8.34 16.09 25.15
N ARG A 43 -7.41 15.27 25.65
CA ARG A 43 -7.52 14.67 27.01
C ARG A 43 -7.64 15.71 28.11
N VAL A 44 -7.04 16.89 27.93
CA VAL A 44 -7.15 17.99 28.88
C VAL A 44 -8.56 18.60 28.84
N LEU A 45 -9.11 18.79 27.63
CA LEU A 45 -10.47 19.30 27.40
C LEU A 45 -11.57 18.30 27.80
N GLN A 46 -11.34 17.00 27.65
CA GLN A 46 -12.27 15.96 28.11
C GLN A 46 -12.60 16.05 29.60
N ARG A 47 -11.68 16.58 30.43
CA ARG A 47 -11.92 16.72 31.86
C ARG A 47 -13.01 17.73 32.18
N SER A 48 -13.28 18.68 31.27
CA SER A 48 -14.34 19.68 31.41
C SER A 48 -15.65 19.29 30.71
N TRP A 49 -15.68 18.15 30.00
CA TRP A 49 -16.89 17.68 29.31
C TRP A 49 -17.65 16.71 30.21
N GLU A 50 -18.90 17.02 30.49
CA GLU A 50 -19.83 16.19 31.26
C GLU A 50 -20.96 15.68 30.35
N GLY A 51 -21.49 14.49 30.64
CA GLY A 51 -22.67 13.95 29.95
C GLY A 51 -22.44 13.53 28.50
N GLU A 52 -23.35 13.96 27.61
CA GLU A 52 -23.51 13.49 26.23
C GLU A 52 -22.32 13.85 25.33
N ASP A 53 -21.71 15.03 25.54
CA ASP A 53 -20.56 15.51 24.75
C ASP A 53 -19.34 14.59 24.91
N ARG A 54 -19.13 14.07 26.12
CA ARG A 54 -18.04 13.12 26.41
C ARG A 54 -18.28 11.79 25.70
N GLN A 55 -19.53 11.34 25.64
CA GLN A 55 -19.87 10.09 24.97
C GLN A 55 -19.71 10.23 23.45
N ALA A 56 -20.26 11.29 22.85
CA ALA A 56 -20.14 11.57 21.43
C ALA A 56 -18.67 11.67 21.00
N TYR A 57 -17.83 12.31 21.81
CA TYR A 57 -16.40 12.35 21.53
C TYR A 57 -15.74 10.98 21.59
N ASN A 58 -16.00 10.18 22.63
CA ASN A 58 -15.40 8.85 22.75
C ASN A 58 -15.74 7.96 21.54
N GLU A 59 -16.96 8.08 21.02
CA GLU A 59 -17.38 7.39 19.80
C GLU A 59 -16.59 7.86 18.57
N LYS A 60 -16.42 9.17 18.39
CA LYS A 60 -15.60 9.73 17.28
C LYS A 60 -14.14 9.34 17.40
N GLN A 61 -13.58 9.39 18.61
CA GLN A 61 -12.22 8.98 18.90
C GLN A 61 -11.98 7.51 18.54
N GLN A 62 -12.89 6.62 18.96
CA GLN A 62 -12.81 5.21 18.58
C GLN A 62 -12.90 5.02 17.07
N ALA A 63 -13.83 5.72 16.40
CA ALA A 63 -13.98 5.64 14.95
C ALA A 63 -12.71 6.09 14.21
N TRP A 64 -12.06 7.16 14.65
CA TRP A 64 -10.80 7.63 14.07
C TRP A 64 -9.66 6.63 14.28
N ASN A 65 -9.48 6.15 15.51
CA ASN A 65 -8.45 5.15 15.83
C ASN A 65 -8.65 3.87 14.99
N GLN A 66 -9.90 3.43 14.81
CA GLN A 66 -10.24 2.28 14.01
C GLN A 66 -9.96 2.52 12.52
N ALA A 67 -10.33 3.69 11.99
CA ALA A 67 -10.10 4.04 10.59
C ALA A 67 -8.61 4.06 10.24
N VAL A 68 -7.78 4.60 11.14
CA VAL A 68 -6.33 4.62 10.98
C VAL A 68 -5.74 3.21 10.98
N THR A 69 -6.13 2.39 11.94
CA THR A 69 -5.72 0.97 11.99
C THR A 69 -6.10 0.24 10.71
N ASN A 70 -7.30 0.50 10.19
CA ASN A 70 -7.78 -0.09 8.94
C ASN A 70 -6.95 0.37 7.73
N MET A 71 -6.58 1.64 7.66
CA MET A 71 -5.71 2.17 6.60
C MET A 71 -4.33 1.48 6.62
N GLY A 72 -3.71 1.36 7.79
CA GLY A 72 -2.43 0.64 7.93
C GLY A 72 -2.51 -0.81 7.45
N ASN A 73 -3.57 -1.52 7.85
CA ASN A 73 -3.81 -2.90 7.41
C ASN A 73 -4.03 -3.01 5.89
N TRP A 74 -4.80 -2.10 5.31
CA TRP A 74 -5.08 -2.09 3.88
C TRP A 74 -3.81 -1.82 3.07
N LEU A 75 -2.99 -0.86 3.49
CA LEU A 75 -1.73 -0.55 2.79
C LEU A 75 -0.72 -1.70 2.87
N ASN A 76 -0.59 -2.36 4.02
CA ASN A 76 0.28 -3.52 4.15
C ASN A 76 -0.15 -4.64 3.18
N ARG A 77 -1.45 -4.94 3.10
CA ARG A 77 -1.98 -5.96 2.17
C ARG A 77 -1.75 -5.60 0.71
N ASN A 78 -1.92 -4.33 0.34
CA ASN A 78 -1.66 -3.88 -1.03
C ASN A 78 -0.17 -3.96 -1.36
N GLY A 79 0.70 -3.62 -0.42
CA GLY A 79 2.15 -3.78 -0.57
C GLY A 79 2.56 -5.24 -0.77
N GLU A 80 2.02 -6.16 0.02
CA GLU A 80 2.23 -7.61 -0.15
C GLU A 80 1.76 -8.08 -1.52
N THR A 81 0.57 -7.66 -1.95
CA THR A 81 0.01 -8.03 -3.26
C THR A 81 0.89 -7.54 -4.41
N LEU A 82 1.35 -6.29 -4.36
CA LEU A 82 2.23 -5.73 -5.39
C LEU A 82 3.59 -6.42 -5.45
N ASN A 83 4.15 -6.78 -4.29
CA ASN A 83 5.38 -7.58 -4.21
C ASN A 83 5.18 -8.99 -4.81
N GLU A 84 4.05 -9.64 -4.53
CA GLU A 84 3.71 -10.94 -5.11
C GLU A 84 3.61 -10.87 -6.63
N ILE A 85 2.91 -9.88 -7.17
CA ILE A 85 2.79 -9.66 -8.62
C ILE A 85 4.15 -9.41 -9.26
N SER A 86 4.99 -8.57 -8.63
CA SER A 86 6.36 -8.29 -9.08
C SER A 86 7.21 -9.56 -9.15
N ASN A 87 7.12 -10.43 -8.13
CA ASN A 87 7.83 -11.71 -8.09
C ASN A 87 7.35 -12.69 -9.16
N LEU A 88 6.02 -12.84 -9.33
CA LEU A 88 5.42 -13.69 -10.36
C LEU A 88 5.85 -13.26 -11.76
N TYR A 89 5.88 -11.94 -12.01
CA TYR A 89 6.33 -11.40 -13.29
C TYR A 89 7.81 -11.71 -13.57
N ARG A 90 8.71 -11.42 -12.62
CA ARG A 90 10.15 -11.73 -12.75
C ARG A 90 10.40 -13.22 -13.00
N GLN A 91 9.63 -14.09 -12.34
CA GLN A 91 9.73 -15.54 -12.54
C GLN A 91 9.25 -15.93 -13.94
N SER A 92 8.12 -15.39 -14.40
CA SER A 92 7.59 -15.62 -15.74
C SER A 92 8.58 -15.16 -16.82
N GLU A 93 9.15 -13.96 -16.68
CA GLU A 93 10.15 -13.42 -17.62
C GLU A 93 11.39 -14.32 -17.68
N LYS A 94 11.92 -14.73 -16.53
CA LYS A 94 13.06 -15.67 -16.46
C LYS A 94 12.76 -17.00 -17.17
N ASN A 95 11.57 -17.55 -16.94
CA ASN A 95 11.15 -18.80 -17.57
C ASN A 95 10.99 -18.66 -19.09
N GLN A 96 10.43 -17.53 -19.55
CA GLN A 96 10.32 -17.24 -20.98
C GLN A 96 11.70 -17.13 -21.61
N MET A 97 12.62 -16.32 -21.03
CA MET A 97 13.99 -16.15 -21.54
C MET A 97 14.74 -17.50 -21.68
N GLN A 98 14.62 -18.40 -20.69
CA GLN A 98 15.20 -19.75 -20.75
C GLN A 98 14.59 -20.61 -21.87
N GLY A 99 13.29 -20.46 -22.15
CA GLY A 99 12.62 -21.12 -23.27
C GLY A 99 13.15 -20.65 -24.63
N TRP A 100 13.43 -19.34 -24.78
CA TRP A 100 14.00 -18.78 -26.01
C TRP A 100 15.49 -19.15 -26.22
N GLU A 101 16.28 -19.34 -25.15
CA GLU A 101 17.65 -19.87 -25.25
C GLU A 101 17.69 -21.28 -25.85
N GLY A 102 16.69 -22.11 -25.54
CA GLY A 102 16.54 -23.46 -26.11
C GLY A 102 16.07 -23.49 -27.58
N VAL A 103 15.48 -22.40 -28.09
CA VAL A 103 14.93 -22.30 -29.46
C VAL A 103 15.94 -21.72 -30.46
N LYS A 104 17.11 -21.23 -30.02
CA LYS A 104 18.18 -20.67 -30.89
C LYS A 104 19.06 -21.70 -31.61
N ILE A 105 18.58 -22.93 -31.85
CA ILE A 105 19.29 -23.91 -32.70
C ILE A 105 18.37 -24.35 -33.82
N GLY A 106 18.53 -23.71 -34.99
CA GLY A 106 17.67 -23.98 -36.15
C GLY A 106 18.03 -23.20 -37.42
N ARG A 107 19.23 -23.51 -37.96
CA ARG A 107 19.86 -23.08 -39.24
C ARG A 107 20.75 -21.84 -39.22
#